data_AF-A0A3L7P9D2-F1
#
_entry.id   AF-A0A3L7P9D2-F1
#
_cell.length_a   1.000
_cell.length_b   1.000
_cell.length_c   1.000
_cell.angle_alpha   90.00
_cell.angle_beta   90.00
_cell.angle_gamma   90.00
#
_symmetry.space_group_name_H-M   'P 1'
#
loop_
_entity.id
_entity.type
_entity.pdbx_description
1 polymer ?
#
loop_
_entity_poly.entity_id
_entity_poly.type
_entity_poly.pdbx_seq_one_letter_code
_entity_poly.pdbx_strand_id
1 'polypeptide(L)'
;MTRIGKILVVLIAVVSLAFAGFAMLIFYAGPNYREMAGQIEGYKFTLSSGENPTWSAVRARGDSQVASDKSLAKVIDAVLADKLKAIQDESTDYKNRIPSLTEELEKTKAANEADLPALTEYIAAQRTRLEALNAQVAQLQSQVLAETANAQKLENIASARRDDVFKLNGQLTEVRTDKFRLEAIKRQLAEELEQVIGNIERAEERQKKLEQDVKLGMGQAG
;
A
#
# COMPACT_ATOMS: atom_id res chain seq x y z
N MET A 1 66.57 -90.25 -35.34
CA MET A 1 66.02 -89.01 -34.76
C MET A 1 66.89 -88.57 -33.58
N THR A 2 67.57 -87.44 -33.68
CA THR A 2 68.48 -86.93 -32.64
C THR A 2 67.68 -86.44 -31.41
N ARG A 3 68.23 -86.61 -30.20
CA ARG A 3 67.56 -86.30 -28.91
C ARG A 3 67.02 -84.86 -28.84
N ILE A 4 67.67 -83.92 -29.55
CA ILE A 4 67.29 -82.51 -29.65
C ILE A 4 65.93 -82.34 -30.34
N GLY A 5 65.64 -83.12 -31.39
CA GLY A 5 64.36 -83.05 -32.11
C GLY A 5 63.17 -83.48 -31.24
N LYS A 6 63.35 -84.43 -30.31
CA LYS A 6 62.30 -84.86 -29.38
C LYS A 6 61.95 -83.77 -28.35
N ILE A 7 62.95 -83.06 -27.85
CA ILE A 7 62.76 -81.95 -26.90
C ILE A 7 62.02 -80.79 -27.57
N LEU A 8 62.40 -80.47 -28.82
CA LEU A 8 61.74 -79.40 -29.58
C LEU A 8 60.24 -79.69 -29.81
N VAL A 9 59.89 -80.94 -30.14
CA VAL A 9 58.49 -81.35 -30.36
C VAL A 9 57.66 -81.26 -29.08
N VAL A 10 58.21 -81.66 -27.94
CA VAL A 10 57.51 -81.55 -26.64
C VAL A 10 57.29 -80.09 -26.28
N LEU A 11 58.28 -79.22 -26.49
CA LEU A 11 58.17 -77.79 -26.19
C LEU A 11 57.12 -77.11 -27.09
N ILE A 12 57.13 -77.41 -28.40
CA ILE A 12 56.12 -76.91 -29.34
C ILE A 12 54.71 -77.40 -28.96
N ALA A 13 54.57 -78.66 -28.54
CA ALA A 13 53.29 -79.20 -28.10
C ALA A 13 52.77 -78.49 -26.84
N VAL A 14 53.63 -78.20 -25.86
CA VAL A 14 53.26 -77.49 -24.63
C VAL A 14 52.87 -76.03 -24.93
N VAL A 15 53.64 -75.33 -25.77
CA VAL A 15 53.32 -73.95 -26.18
C VAL A 15 52.01 -73.91 -26.97
N SER A 16 51.78 -74.87 -27.86
CA SER A 16 50.52 -74.96 -28.61
C SER A 16 49.33 -75.27 -27.70
N LEU A 17 49.52 -76.10 -26.65
CA LEU A 17 48.48 -76.39 -25.67
C LEU A 17 48.16 -75.18 -24.79
N ALA A 18 49.19 -74.41 -24.41
CA ALA A 18 49.01 -73.16 -23.67
C ALA A 18 48.29 -72.12 -24.53
N PHE A 19 48.62 -72.01 -25.82
CA PHE A 19 47.94 -71.11 -26.75
C PHE A 19 46.49 -71.55 -27.01
N ALA A 20 46.23 -72.86 -27.12
CA ALA A 20 44.88 -73.40 -27.22
C ALA A 20 44.06 -73.17 -25.94
N GLY A 21 44.68 -73.29 -24.76
CA GLY A 21 44.06 -72.99 -23.48
C GLY A 21 43.69 -71.50 -23.35
N PHE A 22 44.59 -70.60 -23.75
CA PHE A 22 44.33 -69.16 -23.77
C PHE A 22 43.24 -68.78 -24.79
N ALA A 23 43.25 -69.40 -25.97
CA ALA A 23 42.21 -69.21 -26.98
C ALA A 23 40.84 -69.71 -26.50
N MET A 24 40.78 -70.86 -25.82
CA MET A 24 39.53 -71.33 -25.19
C MET A 24 39.03 -70.38 -24.11
N LEU A 25 39.92 -69.82 -23.28
CA LEU A 25 39.54 -68.84 -22.27
C LEU A 25 38.99 -67.55 -22.89
N ILE A 26 39.58 -67.04 -23.96
CA ILE A 26 39.04 -65.87 -24.68
C ILE A 26 37.65 -66.20 -25.28
N PHE A 27 37.49 -67.40 -25.83
CA PHE A 27 36.25 -67.79 -26.50
C PHE A 27 35.09 -68.01 -25.52
N TYR A 28 35.36 -68.60 -24.35
CA TYR A 28 34.32 -68.93 -23.35
C TYR A 28 34.16 -67.89 -22.24
N ALA A 29 35.17 -67.06 -21.94
CA ALA A 29 35.14 -66.06 -20.87
C ALA A 29 35.24 -64.60 -21.37
N GLY A 30 35.04 -64.37 -22.67
CA GLY A 30 34.97 -63.02 -23.23
C GLY A 30 33.78 -62.22 -22.66
N PRO A 31 33.88 -60.88 -22.55
CA PRO A 31 32.79 -60.06 -22.04
C PRO A 31 31.49 -60.25 -22.85
N ASN A 32 30.36 -60.38 -22.17
CA ASN A 32 29.06 -60.43 -22.83
C ASN A 32 28.63 -59.02 -23.26
N TYR A 33 29.18 -58.56 -24.38
CA TYR A 33 28.91 -57.23 -24.93
C TYR A 33 27.43 -56.98 -25.21
N ARG A 34 26.65 -58.04 -25.46
CA ARG A 34 25.20 -57.93 -25.71
C ARG A 34 24.43 -57.57 -24.46
N GLU A 35 24.86 -58.08 -23.31
CA GLU A 35 24.31 -57.73 -21.99
C GLU A 35 24.77 -56.34 -21.56
N MET A 36 26.04 -56.00 -21.79
CA MET A 36 26.56 -54.65 -21.54
C MET A 36 25.81 -53.58 -22.33
N ALA A 37 25.53 -53.83 -23.62
CA ALA A 37 24.72 -52.92 -24.44
C ALA A 37 23.31 -52.70 -23.88
N GLY A 38 22.71 -53.73 -23.26
CA GLY A 38 21.39 -53.62 -22.63
C GLY A 38 21.38 -52.83 -21.31
N GLN A 39 22.53 -52.64 -20.67
CA GLN A 39 22.67 -51.89 -19.41
C GLN A 39 23.00 -50.41 -19.61
N ILE A 40 23.37 -50.00 -20.84
CA ILE A 40 23.70 -48.61 -21.14
C ILE A 40 22.41 -47.83 -21.40
N GLU A 41 21.91 -47.20 -20.35
CA GLU A 41 20.73 -46.33 -20.42
C GLU A 41 20.94 -45.14 -21.35
N GLY A 42 19.88 -44.78 -22.10
CA GLY A 42 19.86 -43.62 -22.99
C GLY A 42 20.38 -43.89 -24.41
N TYR A 43 20.76 -45.14 -24.72
CA TYR A 43 21.22 -45.55 -26.05
C TYR A 43 20.48 -46.82 -26.52
N LYS A 44 20.25 -46.92 -27.83
CA LYS A 44 19.65 -48.09 -28.48
C LYS A 44 20.66 -48.70 -29.44
N PHE A 45 20.93 -50.00 -29.28
CA PHE A 45 21.82 -50.75 -30.15
C PHE A 45 21.00 -51.57 -31.15
N THR A 46 21.29 -51.45 -32.45
CA THR A 46 20.61 -52.21 -33.51
C THR A 46 21.63 -52.88 -34.42
N LEU A 47 21.25 -54.04 -34.99
CA LEU A 47 22.06 -54.80 -35.93
C LEU A 47 21.40 -54.75 -37.31
N SER A 48 22.12 -54.29 -38.33
CA SER A 48 21.65 -54.33 -39.71
C SER A 48 21.65 -55.77 -40.24
N SER A 49 20.59 -56.17 -40.96
CA SER A 49 20.48 -57.49 -41.60
C SER A 49 20.83 -57.37 -43.09
N GLY A 50 21.86 -58.09 -43.54
CA GLY A 50 22.35 -58.08 -44.93
C GLY A 50 23.69 -58.83 -45.09
N GLU A 51 24.30 -58.74 -46.28
CA GLU A 51 25.54 -59.45 -46.66
C GLU A 51 26.79 -59.01 -45.85
N ASN A 52 26.70 -57.88 -45.15
CA ASN A 52 27.69 -57.40 -44.17
C ASN A 52 26.99 -56.80 -42.93
N PRO A 53 26.70 -57.60 -41.88
CA PRO A 53 26.01 -57.10 -40.70
C PRO A 53 26.88 -56.10 -39.92
N THR A 54 26.30 -54.95 -39.58
CA THR A 54 26.93 -53.89 -38.78
C THR A 54 26.09 -53.55 -37.57
N TRP A 55 26.74 -53.39 -36.42
CA TRP A 55 26.14 -52.84 -35.22
C TRP A 55 26.11 -51.32 -35.33
N SER A 56 25.04 -50.71 -34.86
CA SER A 56 24.90 -49.27 -34.73
C SER A 56 24.32 -48.91 -33.37
N ALA A 57 24.75 -47.79 -32.81
CA ALA A 57 24.19 -47.22 -31.60
C ALA A 57 23.62 -45.83 -31.87
N VAL A 58 22.41 -45.60 -31.37
CA VAL A 58 21.65 -44.35 -31.53
C VAL A 58 21.27 -43.83 -30.15
N ARG A 59 21.36 -42.51 -29.93
CA ARG A 59 20.83 -41.91 -28.69
C ARG A 59 19.31 -42.07 -28.65
N ALA A 60 18.79 -42.47 -27.50
CA ALA A 60 17.34 -42.62 -27.29
C ALA A 60 16.58 -41.29 -27.38
N ARG A 61 17.29 -40.15 -27.25
CA ARG A 61 16.75 -38.80 -27.43
C ARG A 61 17.32 -38.20 -28.71
N GLY A 62 16.50 -38.08 -29.75
CA GLY A 62 16.82 -37.36 -30.99
C GLY A 62 17.39 -38.20 -32.15
N ASP A 63 17.38 -39.54 -32.05
CA ASP A 63 17.78 -40.48 -33.11
C ASP A 63 19.15 -40.22 -33.79
N SER A 64 20.05 -39.49 -33.12
CA SER A 64 21.39 -39.25 -33.63
C SER A 64 22.24 -40.51 -33.50
N GLN A 65 22.76 -41.00 -34.62
CA GLN A 65 23.70 -42.12 -34.65
C GLN A 65 25.04 -41.70 -34.03
N VAL A 66 25.50 -42.48 -33.05
CA VAL A 66 26.74 -42.22 -32.29
C VAL A 66 27.91 -42.95 -32.92
N ALA A 67 27.70 -44.21 -33.30
CA ALA A 67 28.72 -45.04 -33.95
C ALA A 67 28.10 -46.20 -34.74
N SER A 68 28.82 -46.71 -35.75
CA SER A 68 28.54 -48.00 -36.38
C SER A 68 29.83 -48.72 -36.77
N ASP A 69 29.92 -50.00 -36.44
CA ASP A 69 31.05 -50.88 -36.77
C ASP A 69 30.55 -52.34 -36.87
N LYS A 70 31.35 -53.22 -37.47
CA LYS A 70 31.09 -54.68 -37.49
C LYS A 70 31.19 -55.29 -36.08
N SER A 71 31.96 -54.66 -35.18
CA SER A 71 32.12 -55.10 -33.79
C SER A 71 31.22 -54.33 -32.83
N LEU A 72 30.38 -55.06 -32.09
CA LEU A 72 29.57 -54.50 -30.99
C LEU A 72 30.46 -53.85 -29.90
N ALA A 73 31.62 -54.43 -29.61
CA ALA A 73 32.54 -53.90 -28.59
C ALA A 73 32.99 -52.47 -28.94
N LYS A 74 33.37 -52.23 -30.20
CA LYS A 74 33.78 -50.88 -30.66
C LYS A 74 32.64 -49.87 -30.59
N VAL A 75 31.41 -50.30 -30.89
CA VAL A 75 30.22 -49.45 -30.81
C VAL A 75 29.90 -49.11 -29.34
N ILE A 76 30.06 -50.07 -28.42
CA ILE A 76 29.92 -49.84 -26.97
C ILE A 76 30.98 -48.86 -26.46
N ASP A 77 32.25 -49.04 -26.82
CA ASP A 77 33.33 -48.13 -26.41
C ASP A 77 33.08 -46.70 -26.88
N ALA A 78 32.59 -46.53 -28.12
CA ALA A 78 32.23 -45.22 -28.65
C ALA A 78 31.06 -44.57 -27.90
N VAL A 79 30.04 -45.35 -27.53
CA VAL A 79 28.91 -44.87 -26.71
C VAL A 79 29.36 -44.48 -25.30
N LEU A 80 30.23 -45.26 -24.68
CA LEU A 80 30.77 -44.96 -23.35
C LEU A 80 31.63 -43.69 -23.40
N ALA A 81 32.46 -43.52 -24.43
CA ALA A 81 33.24 -42.30 -24.65
C ALA A 81 32.34 -41.07 -24.84
N ASP A 82 31.25 -41.20 -25.59
CA ASP A 82 30.27 -40.13 -25.80
C ASP A 82 29.52 -39.76 -24.50
N LYS A 83 29.10 -40.75 -23.70
CA LYS A 83 28.49 -40.52 -22.38
C LYS A 83 29.47 -39.84 -21.41
N LEU A 84 30.73 -40.28 -21.39
CA LEU A 84 31.79 -39.66 -20.59
C LEU A 84 32.00 -38.20 -21.00
N LYS A 85 32.02 -37.92 -22.31
CA LYS A 85 32.13 -36.56 -22.82
C LYS A 85 30.95 -35.70 -22.38
N ALA A 86 29.71 -36.20 -22.50
CA ALA A 86 28.53 -35.46 -22.05
C ALA A 86 28.58 -35.12 -20.54
N ILE A 87 28.99 -36.08 -19.71
CA ILE A 87 29.16 -35.86 -18.26
C ILE A 87 30.29 -34.85 -17.98
N GLN A 88 31.39 -34.93 -18.73
CA GLN A 88 32.51 -34.00 -18.61
C GLN A 88 32.11 -32.57 -18.99
N ASP A 89 31.34 -32.43 -20.07
CA ASP A 89 30.81 -31.16 -20.56
C ASP A 89 29.84 -30.57 -19.52
N GLU A 90 28.92 -31.37 -18.97
CA GLU A 90 28.00 -30.94 -17.91
C GLU A 90 28.73 -30.57 -16.61
N SER A 91 29.74 -31.35 -16.20
CA SER A 91 30.58 -31.02 -15.04
C SER A 91 31.33 -29.70 -15.25
N THR A 92 31.79 -29.44 -16.48
CA THR A 92 32.47 -28.20 -16.83
C THR A 92 31.51 -27.02 -16.83
N ASP A 93 30.29 -27.18 -17.38
CA ASP A 93 29.25 -26.16 -17.31
C ASP A 93 28.92 -25.77 -15.86
N TYR A 94 28.67 -26.76 -14.99
CA TYR A 94 28.39 -26.48 -13.58
C TYR A 94 29.57 -25.81 -12.87
N LYS A 95 30.81 -26.27 -13.12
CA LYS A 95 32.01 -25.63 -12.56
C LYS A 95 32.14 -24.17 -12.98
N ASN A 96 31.75 -23.84 -14.21
CA ASN A 96 31.80 -22.47 -14.72
C ASN A 96 30.66 -21.60 -14.16
N ARG A 97 29.49 -22.18 -13.87
CA ARG A 97 28.33 -21.46 -13.35
C ARG A 97 28.37 -21.19 -11.85
N ILE A 98 28.96 -22.11 -11.07
CA ILE A 98 29.03 -22.00 -9.60
C ILE A 98 29.65 -20.66 -9.13
N PRO A 99 30.79 -20.20 -9.67
CA PRO A 99 31.39 -18.93 -9.23
C PRO A 99 30.47 -17.74 -9.46
N SER A 100 29.86 -17.64 -10.65
CA SER A 100 28.95 -16.53 -10.98
C SER A 100 27.72 -16.51 -10.09
N LEU A 101 27.11 -17.68 -9.84
CA LEU A 101 25.94 -17.78 -8.97
C LEU A 101 26.28 -17.48 -7.50
N THR A 102 27.48 -17.85 -7.07
CA THR A 102 27.96 -17.57 -5.71
C THR A 102 28.21 -16.07 -5.53
N GLU A 103 28.81 -15.41 -6.53
CA GLU A 103 29.00 -13.97 -6.52
C GLU A 103 27.66 -13.21 -6.50
N GLU A 104 26.69 -13.64 -7.31
CA GLU A 104 25.36 -13.04 -7.35
C GLU A 104 24.60 -13.22 -6.02
N LEU A 105 24.73 -14.39 -5.39
CA LEU A 105 24.16 -14.68 -4.08
C LEU A 105 24.75 -13.77 -3.00
N GLU A 106 26.08 -13.64 -2.96
CA GLU A 106 26.75 -12.78 -1.96
C GLU A 106 26.40 -11.30 -2.17
N LYS A 107 26.32 -10.83 -3.42
CA LYS A 107 25.86 -9.46 -3.72
C LYS A 107 24.44 -9.21 -3.24
N THR A 108 23.53 -10.15 -3.52
CA THR A 108 22.12 -10.04 -3.12
C THR A 108 21.98 -10.09 -1.60
N LYS A 109 22.75 -10.94 -0.94
CA LYS A 109 22.78 -11.04 0.52
C LYS A 109 23.28 -9.74 1.16
N ALA A 110 24.38 -9.17 0.66
CA ALA A 110 24.92 -7.91 1.14
C ALA A 110 23.93 -6.74 0.92
N ALA A 111 23.25 -6.69 -0.23
CA ALA A 111 22.20 -5.71 -0.50
C ALA A 111 21.04 -5.85 0.50
N ASN A 112 20.56 -7.08 0.74
CA ASN A 112 19.49 -7.33 1.70
C ASN A 112 19.88 -6.97 3.14
N GLU A 113 21.11 -7.26 3.55
CA GLU A 113 21.63 -6.89 4.88
C GLU A 113 21.67 -5.37 5.10
N ALA A 114 21.89 -4.59 4.04
CA ALA A 114 21.86 -3.13 4.09
C ALA A 114 20.43 -2.56 3.99
N ASP A 115 19.60 -3.12 3.10
CA ASP A 115 18.28 -2.55 2.78
C ASP A 115 17.23 -2.85 3.86
N LEU A 116 17.24 -4.04 4.46
CA LEU A 116 16.28 -4.42 5.50
C LEU A 116 16.28 -3.49 6.72
N PRO A 117 17.42 -3.14 7.34
CA PRO A 117 17.42 -2.20 8.46
C PRO A 117 17.00 -0.80 8.02
N ALA A 118 17.45 -0.33 6.86
CA ALA A 118 17.06 0.98 6.33
C ALA A 118 15.55 1.08 6.09
N LEU A 119 14.94 0.06 5.51
CA LEU A 119 13.48 -0.02 5.33
C LEU A 119 12.75 -0.10 6.68
N THR A 120 13.29 -0.82 7.65
CA THR A 120 12.72 -0.91 9.00
C THR A 120 12.72 0.45 9.70
N GLU A 121 13.83 1.18 9.64
CA GLU A 121 13.96 2.54 10.17
C GLU A 121 13.02 3.51 9.46
N TYR A 122 12.93 3.41 8.13
CA TYR A 122 12.02 4.22 7.34
C TYR A 122 10.56 3.98 7.75
N ILE A 123 10.14 2.72 7.90
CA ILE A 123 8.79 2.36 8.36
C ILE A 123 8.54 2.90 9.76
N ALA A 124 9.51 2.80 10.68
CA ALA A 124 9.38 3.34 12.04
C ALA A 124 9.19 4.87 12.01
N ALA A 125 9.99 5.60 11.24
CA ALA A 125 9.87 7.04 11.08
C ALA A 125 8.50 7.45 10.51
N GLN A 126 7.99 6.71 9.51
CA GLN A 126 6.65 6.96 8.95
C GLN A 126 5.54 6.72 9.97
N ARG A 127 5.65 5.68 10.82
CA ARG A 127 4.69 5.44 11.90
C ARG A 127 4.66 6.59 12.90
N THR A 128 5.82 7.05 13.35
CA THR A 128 5.91 8.22 14.25
C THR A 128 5.31 9.47 13.62
N ARG A 129 5.55 9.71 12.32
CA ARG A 129 4.96 10.83 11.60
C ARG A 129 3.44 10.74 11.52
N LEU A 130 2.90 9.54 11.26
CA LEU A 130 1.45 9.30 11.24
C LEU A 130 0.81 9.53 12.61
N GLU A 131 1.44 9.05 13.68
CA GLU A 131 0.97 9.29 15.05
C GLU A 131 0.93 10.79 15.39
N ALA A 132 1.99 11.53 15.04
CA ALA A 132 2.04 12.97 15.23
C ALA A 132 0.95 13.70 14.43
N LEU A 133 0.71 13.29 13.18
CA LEU A 133 -0.34 13.87 12.34
C LEU A 133 -1.74 13.59 12.90
N ASN A 134 -1.98 12.36 13.37
CA ASN A 134 -3.25 11.99 14.01
C ASN A 134 -3.50 12.82 15.28
N ALA A 135 -2.47 13.06 16.09
CA ALA A 135 -2.58 13.93 17.25
C ALA A 135 -2.92 15.39 16.86
N GLN A 136 -2.30 15.92 15.81
CA GLN A 136 -2.61 17.26 15.29
C GLN A 136 -4.05 17.35 14.77
N VAL A 137 -4.53 16.33 14.05
CA VAL A 137 -5.92 16.27 13.57
C VAL A 137 -6.91 16.27 14.74
N ALA A 138 -6.67 15.46 15.77
CA ALA A 138 -7.51 15.43 16.96
C ALA A 138 -7.54 16.78 17.70
N GLN A 139 -6.38 17.44 17.81
CA GLN A 139 -6.29 18.77 18.40
C GLN A 139 -7.07 19.81 17.58
N LEU A 140 -6.92 19.82 16.25
CA LEU A 140 -7.66 20.72 15.37
C LEU A 140 -9.17 20.48 15.43
N GLN A 141 -9.61 19.23 15.48
CA GLN A 141 -11.03 18.89 15.66
C GLN A 141 -11.59 19.47 16.97
N SER A 142 -10.85 19.35 18.07
CA SER A 142 -11.23 19.94 19.36
C SER A 142 -11.34 21.47 19.29
N GLN A 143 -10.37 22.12 18.64
CA GLN A 143 -10.39 23.57 18.42
C GLN A 143 -11.60 24.01 17.59
N VAL A 144 -11.91 23.30 16.49
CA VAL A 144 -13.06 23.59 15.64
C VAL A 144 -14.37 23.47 16.42
N LEU A 145 -14.52 22.44 17.26
CA LEU A 145 -15.71 22.29 18.11
C LEU A 145 -15.84 23.44 19.12
N ALA A 146 -14.73 23.84 19.76
CA ALA A 146 -14.71 24.94 20.70
C ALA A 146 -15.08 26.28 20.02
N GLU A 147 -14.51 26.57 18.86
CA GLU A 147 -14.81 27.77 18.09
C GLU A 147 -16.25 27.79 17.58
N THR A 148 -16.78 26.65 17.14
CA THR A 148 -18.18 26.52 16.73
C THR A 148 -19.12 26.83 17.89
N ALA A 149 -18.82 26.31 19.10
CA ALA A 149 -19.60 26.61 20.29
C ALA A 149 -19.53 28.10 20.67
N ASN A 150 -18.37 28.74 20.51
CA ASN A 150 -18.21 30.17 20.75
C ASN A 150 -18.99 31.01 19.73
N ALA A 151 -18.97 30.63 18.44
CA ALA A 151 -19.73 31.27 17.39
C ALA A 151 -21.24 31.22 17.68
N GLN A 152 -21.76 30.06 18.09
CA GLN A 152 -23.17 29.91 18.44
C GLN A 152 -23.57 30.78 19.65
N LYS A 153 -22.71 30.87 20.68
CA LYS A 153 -22.94 31.76 21.82
C LYS A 153 -23.00 33.23 21.37
N LEU A 154 -22.10 33.64 20.49
CA LEU A 154 -22.07 35.00 19.97
C LEU A 154 -23.32 35.32 19.15
N GLU A 155 -23.79 34.37 18.33
CA GLU A 155 -25.03 34.50 17.57
C GLU A 155 -26.24 34.67 18.50
N ASN A 156 -26.33 33.86 19.56
CA ASN A 156 -27.40 33.98 20.55
C ASN A 156 -27.38 35.35 21.25
N ILE A 157 -26.20 35.84 21.63
CA ILE A 157 -26.04 37.18 22.23
C ILE A 157 -26.45 38.28 21.23
N ALA A 158 -26.05 38.15 19.96
CA ALA A 158 -26.41 39.10 18.92
C ALA A 158 -27.93 39.14 18.69
N SER A 159 -28.60 37.97 18.70
CA SER A 159 -30.05 37.87 18.61
C SER A 159 -30.72 38.56 19.81
N ALA A 160 -30.31 38.24 21.03
CA ALA A 160 -30.86 38.86 22.24
C ALA A 160 -30.69 40.39 22.23
N ARG A 161 -29.52 40.89 21.83
CA ARG A 161 -29.27 42.34 21.69
C ARG A 161 -30.16 42.98 20.64
N ARG A 162 -30.43 42.29 19.53
CA ARG A 162 -31.33 42.78 18.48
C ARG A 162 -32.75 42.93 19.03
N ASP A 163 -33.22 41.94 19.80
CA ASP A 163 -34.53 41.99 20.45
C ASP A 163 -34.63 43.13 21.47
N ASP A 164 -33.57 43.34 22.27
CA ASP A 164 -33.48 44.46 23.21
C ASP A 164 -33.56 45.82 22.49
N VAL A 165 -32.87 45.97 21.36
CA VAL A 165 -32.93 47.20 20.54
C VAL A 165 -34.35 47.44 20.02
N PHE A 166 -35.04 46.41 19.53
CA PHE A 166 -36.44 46.55 19.10
C PHE A 166 -37.36 46.98 20.25
N LYS A 167 -37.20 46.36 21.42
CA LYS A 167 -37.98 46.70 22.61
C LYS A 167 -37.74 48.14 23.07
N LEU A 168 -36.48 48.56 23.16
CA LEU A 168 -36.10 49.92 23.54
C LEU A 168 -36.62 50.95 22.53
N ASN A 169 -36.58 50.65 21.23
CA ASN A 169 -37.16 51.52 20.22
C ASN A 169 -38.69 51.65 20.35
N GLY A 170 -39.38 50.57 20.69
CA GLY A 170 -40.81 50.60 21.02
C GLY A 170 -41.10 51.51 22.21
N GLN A 171 -40.39 51.30 23.33
CA GLN A 171 -40.51 52.13 24.53
C GLN A 171 -40.19 53.61 24.25
N LEU A 172 -39.17 53.88 23.44
CA LEU A 172 -38.83 55.26 23.04
C LEU A 172 -39.95 55.92 22.25
N THR A 173 -40.63 55.16 21.38
CA THR A 173 -41.76 55.67 20.58
C THR A 173 -42.98 55.96 21.46
N GLU A 174 -43.24 55.10 22.44
CA GLU A 174 -44.30 55.30 23.44
C GLU A 174 -44.04 56.56 24.28
N VAL A 175 -42.83 56.69 24.85
CA VAL A 175 -42.43 57.89 25.63
C VAL A 175 -42.53 59.17 24.81
N ARG A 176 -42.15 59.13 23.52
CA ARG A 176 -42.31 60.28 22.62
C ARG A 176 -43.78 60.63 22.44
N THR A 177 -44.65 59.63 22.25
CA THR A 177 -46.09 59.82 22.09
C THR A 177 -46.71 60.42 23.35
N ASP A 178 -46.35 59.91 24.52
CA ASP A 178 -46.83 60.42 25.80
C ASP A 178 -46.35 61.83 26.08
N LYS A 179 -45.12 62.16 25.69
CA LYS A 179 -44.63 63.55 25.73
C LYS A 179 -45.53 64.49 24.91
N PHE A 180 -45.90 64.12 23.68
CA PHE A 180 -46.80 64.93 22.86
C PHE A 180 -48.20 65.07 23.51
N ARG A 181 -48.74 64.00 24.11
CA ARG A 181 -50.02 64.05 24.84
C ARG A 181 -49.95 64.99 26.04
N LEU A 182 -48.88 64.90 26.83
CA LEU A 182 -48.65 65.77 27.99
C LEU A 182 -48.51 67.24 27.58
N GLU A 183 -47.84 67.53 26.47
CA GLU A 183 -47.76 68.88 25.92
C GLU A 183 -49.14 69.43 25.50
N ALA A 184 -49.99 68.59 24.91
CA ALA A 184 -51.37 68.97 24.58
C ALA A 184 -52.23 69.23 25.84
N ILE A 185 -52.16 68.35 26.85
CA ILE A 185 -52.85 68.53 28.14
C ILE A 185 -52.39 69.82 28.83
N LYS A 186 -51.07 70.08 28.83
CA LYS A 186 -50.51 71.31 29.41
C LYS A 186 -51.08 72.56 28.74
N ARG A 187 -51.23 72.53 27.41
CA ARG A 187 -51.84 73.63 26.65
C ARG A 187 -53.31 73.83 27.04
N GLN A 188 -54.08 72.75 27.10
CA GLN A 188 -55.49 72.81 27.53
C GLN A 188 -55.63 73.38 28.94
N LEU A 189 -54.81 72.92 29.90
CA LEU A 189 -54.82 73.44 31.26
C LEU A 189 -54.47 74.93 31.34
N ALA A 190 -53.56 75.41 30.49
CA ALA A 190 -53.23 76.83 30.41
C ALA A 190 -54.41 77.66 29.90
N GLU A 191 -55.13 77.18 28.88
CA GLU A 191 -56.34 77.81 28.36
C GLU A 191 -57.47 77.83 29.40
N GLU A 192 -57.68 76.72 30.14
CA GLU A 192 -58.66 76.64 31.23
C GLU A 192 -58.30 77.61 32.38
N LEU A 193 -57.01 77.71 32.75
CA LEU A 193 -56.54 78.65 33.75
C LEU A 193 -56.87 80.10 33.36
N GLU A 194 -56.61 80.47 32.11
CA GLU A 194 -56.91 81.82 31.58
C GLU A 194 -58.42 82.11 31.60
N GLN A 195 -59.25 81.12 31.23
CA GLN A 195 -60.71 81.24 31.35
C GLN A 195 -61.18 81.46 32.79
N VAL A 196 -60.62 80.71 33.75
CA VAL A 196 -60.95 80.83 35.18
C VAL A 196 -60.52 82.20 35.70
N ILE A 197 -59.32 82.67 35.37
CA ILE A 197 -58.84 84.01 35.74
C ILE A 197 -59.80 85.07 35.19
N GLY A 198 -60.16 85.01 33.91
CA GLY A 198 -61.10 85.96 33.32
C GLY A 198 -62.51 85.88 33.93
N ASN A 199 -62.95 84.70 34.39
CA ASN A 199 -64.20 84.55 35.13
C ASN A 199 -64.14 85.21 36.52
N ILE A 200 -63.01 85.07 37.22
CA ILE A 200 -62.78 85.71 38.53
C ILE A 200 -62.78 87.23 38.38
N GLU A 201 -62.03 87.78 37.41
CA GLU A 201 -61.99 89.22 37.15
C GLU A 201 -63.39 89.79 36.89
N ARG A 202 -64.19 89.11 36.05
CA ARG A 202 -65.60 89.49 35.80
C ARG A 202 -66.46 89.43 37.06
N ALA A 203 -66.25 88.45 37.92
CA ALA A 203 -66.98 88.32 39.17
C ALA A 203 -66.60 89.44 40.17
N GLU A 204 -65.31 89.77 40.28
CA GLU A 204 -64.82 90.88 41.09
C GLU A 204 -65.35 92.23 40.61
N GLU A 205 -65.38 92.46 39.29
CA GLU A 205 -66.00 93.66 38.71
C GLU A 205 -67.49 93.76 39.04
N ARG A 206 -68.22 92.65 38.95
CA ARG A 206 -69.64 92.59 39.34
C ARG A 206 -69.81 92.89 40.82
N GLN A 207 -68.96 92.33 41.68
CA GLN A 207 -68.98 92.61 43.11
C GLN A 207 -68.75 94.11 43.38
N LYS A 208 -67.73 94.71 42.77
CA LYS A 208 -67.45 96.15 42.92
C LYS A 208 -68.62 97.02 42.46
N LYS A 209 -69.27 96.68 41.35
CA LYS A 209 -70.48 97.38 40.87
C LYS A 209 -71.64 97.26 41.86
N LEU A 210 -71.90 96.05 42.36
CA LEU A 210 -72.93 95.83 43.38
C LEU A 210 -72.64 96.61 44.67
N GLU A 211 -71.39 96.69 45.11
CA GLU A 211 -70.98 97.50 46.26
C GLU A 211 -71.18 99.01 46.03
N GLN A 212 -70.91 99.51 44.82
CA GLN A 212 -71.19 100.90 44.44
C GLN A 212 -72.68 101.18 44.39
N ASP A 213 -73.47 100.29 43.80
CA ASP A 213 -74.93 100.41 43.71
C ASP A 213 -75.57 100.39 45.10
N VAL A 214 -75.09 99.56 46.03
CA VAL A 214 -75.53 99.55 47.43
C VAL A 214 -75.17 100.86 48.14
N LYS A 215 -73.98 101.42 47.91
CA LYS A 215 -73.58 102.73 48.48
C LYS A 215 -74.41 103.89 47.92
N LEU A 216 -74.72 103.87 46.62
CA LEU A 216 -75.57 104.88 45.97
C LEU A 216 -77.04 104.74 46.41
N GLY A 217 -77.52 103.51 46.62
CA GLY A 217 -78.85 103.23 47.15
C GLY A 217 -79.05 103.67 48.61
N MET A 218 -78.00 103.58 49.46
CA MET A 218 -78.07 104.12 50.84
C MET A 218 -77.97 105.65 50.89
N GLY A 219 -77.45 106.32 49.85
CA GLY A 219 -77.38 107.78 49.76
C GLY A 219 -78.70 108.46 49.35
N GLN A 220 -79.72 107.70 48.92
CA GLN A 220 -81.05 108.21 48.58
C GLN A 220 -82.11 107.98 49.68
N ALA A 221 -81.70 107.48 50.85
CA ALA A 221 -82.57 107.27 52.02
C ALA A 221 -82.25 108.21 53.19
N GLY A 222 -81.68 109.38 52.93
CA GLY A 222 -81.43 110.46 53.89
C GLY A 222 -82.28 111.69 53.61
#